data_AF-A0A9D4HCL5-F1
#
_entry.id   AF-A0A9D4HCL5-F1
#
_cell.length_a   1.000
_cell.length_b   1.000
_cell.length_c   1.000
_cell.angle_alpha   90.00
_cell.angle_beta   90.00
_cell.angle_gamma   90.00
#
_symmetry.space_group_name_H-M   'P 1'
#
loop_
_entity.id
_entity.type
_entity.pdbx_description
1 polymer ?
#
loop_
_entity_poly.entity_id
_entity_poly.type
_entity_poly.pdbx_seq_one_letter_code
_entity_poly.pdbx_strand_id
1 'polypeptide(L)'
;MYSDMRPSDFSLKHLFYLAIRTNDTASRRFLRQQLGVNKLGQMLKAMAKDAGFLKHKRITNHSVRKFLVQKLRNANIPPTETMAITGHKNVQSITNYSNISVEQQQKCSFLLSPVYVTIQQIPLVNLHALNYGRNAA
;
A
#
# COMPACT_ATOMS: atom_id res chain seq x y z
N MET A 1 -18.54 -8.81 -9.92
CA MET A 1 -17.69 -8.67 -8.71
C MET A 1 -17.30 -10.07 -8.23
N TYR A 2 -16.16 -10.31 -7.55
CA TYR A 2 -15.74 -11.68 -7.16
C TYR A 2 -16.75 -12.44 -6.26
N SER A 3 -17.70 -11.72 -5.64
CA SER A 3 -18.84 -12.29 -4.92
C SER A 3 -19.74 -13.17 -5.79
N ASP A 4 -19.85 -12.85 -7.08
CA ASP A 4 -20.84 -13.41 -8.00
C ASP A 4 -20.37 -14.76 -8.56
N MET A 5 -19.08 -15.06 -8.42
CA MET A 5 -18.46 -16.34 -8.80
C MET A 5 -18.60 -17.42 -7.70
N ARG A 6 -19.28 -17.12 -6.59
CA ARG A 6 -19.43 -18.06 -5.47
C ARG A 6 -20.53 -19.08 -5.75
N PRO A 7 -20.38 -20.34 -5.31
CA PRO A 7 -21.47 -21.29 -5.36
C PRO A 7 -22.66 -20.80 -4.52
N SER A 8 -23.88 -21.07 -4.99
CA SER A 8 -25.14 -20.52 -4.46
C SER A 8 -25.40 -20.85 -2.99
N ASP A 9 -24.73 -21.89 -2.48
CA ASP A 9 -24.87 -22.36 -1.10
C ASP A 9 -23.87 -21.74 -0.10
N PHE A 10 -23.10 -20.74 -0.54
CA PHE A 10 -22.14 -20.01 0.30
C PHE A 10 -22.65 -18.60 0.62
N SER A 11 -22.30 -18.10 1.81
CA SER A 11 -22.70 -16.76 2.23
C SER A 11 -22.13 -15.68 1.31
N LEU A 12 -23.01 -14.84 0.79
CA LEU A 12 -22.65 -13.67 -0.02
C LEU A 12 -22.05 -12.55 0.85
N LYS A 13 -22.36 -12.52 2.15
CA LYS A 13 -22.07 -11.38 3.03
C LYS A 13 -20.60 -11.21 3.43
N HIS A 14 -19.76 -12.25 3.39
CA HIS A 14 -18.36 -12.13 3.84
C HIS A 14 -17.35 -12.52 2.77
N LEU A 15 -16.20 -11.86 2.81
CA LEU A 15 -15.21 -11.85 1.72
C LEU A 15 -14.41 -13.16 1.59
N PHE A 16 -14.23 -13.93 2.67
CA PHE A 16 -13.39 -15.15 2.69
C PHE A 16 -14.14 -16.39 3.26
N TYR A 17 -14.88 -17.09 2.40
CA TYR A 17 -15.68 -18.29 2.74
C TYR A 17 -15.19 -19.60 2.08
N LEU A 18 -13.89 -19.72 1.80
CA LEU A 18 -13.32 -20.91 1.15
C LEU A 18 -12.43 -21.71 2.10
N ALA A 19 -12.96 -22.08 3.27
CA ALA A 19 -12.25 -23.04 4.12
C ALA A 19 -12.15 -24.39 3.39
N ILE A 20 -10.93 -24.88 3.18
CA ILE A 20 -10.67 -26.15 2.48
C ILE A 20 -10.90 -27.31 3.45
N ARG A 21 -11.57 -28.37 2.99
CA ARG A 21 -11.63 -29.65 3.70
C ARG A 21 -10.27 -30.32 3.64
N THR A 22 -9.78 -30.78 4.79
CA THR A 22 -8.50 -31.50 4.89
C THR A 22 -8.65 -33.00 4.64
N ASN A 23 -9.87 -33.53 4.64
CA ASN A 23 -10.16 -34.93 4.34
C ASN A 23 -10.61 -35.08 2.88
N ASP A 24 -9.97 -36.00 2.16
CA ASP A 24 -10.20 -36.25 0.73
C ASP A 24 -11.47 -37.10 0.45
N THR A 25 -12.15 -37.53 1.51
CA THR A 25 -13.34 -38.40 1.42
C THR A 25 -14.65 -37.64 1.15
N ALA A 26 -14.63 -36.31 1.13
CA ALA A 26 -15.83 -35.52 0.90
C ALA A 26 -16.02 -35.21 -0.59
N SER A 27 -17.24 -35.38 -1.09
CA SER A 27 -17.63 -34.96 -2.45
C SER A 27 -17.44 -33.47 -2.73
N ARG A 28 -17.32 -32.64 -1.68
CA ARG A 28 -17.14 -31.19 -1.77
C ARG A 28 -15.84 -30.75 -1.09
N ARG A 29 -14.94 -30.12 -1.85
CA ARG A 29 -13.61 -29.64 -1.39
C ARG A 29 -13.64 -28.45 -0.41
N PHE A 30 -14.73 -27.69 -0.37
CA PHE A 30 -14.85 -26.48 0.45
C PHE A 30 -15.95 -26.60 1.51
N LEU A 31 -15.70 -26.01 2.67
CA LEU A 31 -16.62 -25.91 3.80
C LEU A 31 -17.42 -24.62 3.70
N ARG A 32 -18.69 -24.65 4.11
CA ARG A 32 -19.57 -23.47 4.21
C ARG A 32 -19.24 -22.61 5.44
N GLN A 33 -17.96 -22.36 5.67
CA GLN A 33 -17.49 -21.61 6.84
C GLN A 33 -16.38 -20.63 6.44
N GLN A 34 -16.25 -19.57 7.23
CA GLN A 34 -15.23 -18.57 7.02
C GLN A 34 -13.84 -19.13 7.35
N LEU A 35 -12.82 -18.63 6.67
CA LEU A 35 -11.44 -18.89 7.08
C LEU A 35 -11.13 -18.20 8.41
N GLY A 36 -10.64 -18.96 9.37
CA GLY A 36 -10.24 -18.43 10.67
C GLY A 36 -9.01 -17.51 10.56
N VAL A 37 -8.96 -16.47 11.40
CA VAL A 37 -7.86 -15.49 11.45
C VAL A 37 -6.48 -16.14 11.64
N ASN A 38 -6.42 -17.22 12.42
CA ASN A 38 -5.19 -18.00 12.64
C ASN A 38 -4.74 -18.73 11.38
N LYS A 39 -5.68 -19.27 10.60
CA LYS A 39 -5.37 -19.95 9.34
C LYS A 39 -4.82 -18.97 8.31
N LEU A 40 -5.44 -17.79 8.18
CA LEU A 40 -4.94 -16.70 7.33
C LEU A 40 -3.54 -16.26 7.75
N GLY A 41 -3.29 -16.11 9.06
CA GLY A 41 -1.95 -15.78 9.57
C GLY A 41 -0.90 -16.85 9.24
N GLN A 42 -1.27 -18.13 9.31
CA GLN A 42 -0.37 -19.23 8.92
C GLN A 42 -0.08 -19.25 7.42
N MET A 43 -1.07 -18.96 6.57
CA MET A 43 -0.88 -18.85 5.12
C MET A 43 0.16 -17.78 4.76
N LEU A 44 0.04 -16.59 5.36
CA LEU A 44 1.03 -15.53 5.15
C LEU A 44 2.42 -15.95 5.63
N LYS A 45 2.51 -16.64 6.77
CA LYS A 45 3.78 -17.15 7.28
C LYS A 45 4.42 -18.16 6.33
N ALA A 46 3.64 -19.07 5.75
CA ALA A 46 4.12 -20.02 4.75
C ALA A 46 4.62 -19.30 3.49
N MET A 47 3.79 -18.43 2.90
CA MET A 47 4.18 -17.64 1.72
C MET A 47 5.45 -16.81 1.96
N ALA A 48 5.57 -16.17 3.13
CA ALA A 48 6.75 -15.40 3.48
C ALA A 48 8.00 -16.27 3.67
N LYS A 49 7.85 -17.51 4.16
CA LYS A 49 8.94 -18.48 4.26
C LYS A 49 9.43 -18.89 2.88
N ASP A 50 8.51 -19.27 2.01
CA ASP A 50 8.81 -19.79 0.67
C ASP A 50 9.41 -18.69 -0.23
N ALA A 51 8.95 -17.44 -0.06
CA ALA A 51 9.54 -16.28 -0.72
C ALA A 51 10.86 -15.78 -0.10
N GLY A 52 11.35 -16.42 0.98
CA GLY A 52 12.62 -16.07 1.62
C GLY A 52 12.62 -14.79 2.46
N PHE A 53 11.46 -14.21 2.78
CA PHE A 53 11.34 -12.96 3.56
C PHE A 53 11.60 -13.12 5.07
N LEU A 54 11.51 -14.33 5.60
CA LEU A 54 11.59 -14.58 7.05
C LEU A 54 13.02 -14.56 7.64
N LYS A 55 14.06 -14.27 6.85
CA LYS A 55 15.46 -14.29 7.32
C LYS A 55 15.76 -13.32 8.46
N HIS A 56 15.07 -12.17 8.50
CA HIS A 56 15.40 -11.10 9.46
C HIS A 56 14.21 -10.54 10.24
N LYS A 57 12.98 -10.72 9.77
CA LYS A 57 11.78 -10.17 10.40
C LYS A 57 10.58 -11.10 10.27
N ARG A 58 9.77 -11.13 11.34
CA ARG A 58 8.48 -11.83 11.33
C ARG A 58 7.47 -11.03 10.51
N ILE A 59 7.06 -11.58 9.36
CA ILE A 59 5.97 -11.04 8.57
C ILE A 59 4.65 -11.53 9.16
N THR A 60 3.77 -10.59 9.49
CA THR A 60 2.43 -10.85 10.03
C THR A 60 1.40 -10.05 9.25
N ASN A 61 0.12 -10.37 9.43
CA ASN A 61 -0.98 -9.60 8.82
C ASN A 61 -0.88 -8.11 9.18
N HIS A 62 -0.43 -7.81 10.40
CA HIS A 62 -0.19 -6.44 10.83
C HIS A 62 0.96 -5.77 10.04
N SER A 63 2.06 -6.50 9.80
CA SER A 63 3.17 -6.02 8.96
C SER A 63 2.70 -5.68 7.53
N VAL A 64 1.83 -6.50 6.95
CA VAL A 64 1.24 -6.26 5.63
C VAL A 64 0.32 -5.03 5.65
N ARG A 65 -0.48 -4.86 6.70
CA ARG A 65 -1.33 -3.67 6.86
C ARG A 65 -0.48 -2.39 6.99
N LYS A 66 0.61 -2.41 7.75
CA LYS A 66 1.55 -1.28 7.81
C LYS A 66 2.15 -0.96 6.44
N PHE A 67 2.59 -2.00 5.72
CA PHE A 67 3.15 -1.83 4.38
C PHE A 67 2.15 -1.21 3.39
N LEU A 68 0.89 -1.66 3.41
CA LEU A 68 -0.17 -1.06 2.60
C LEU A 68 -0.33 0.44 2.89
N VAL A 69 -0.40 0.82 4.17
CA VAL A 69 -0.52 2.23 4.57
C VAL A 69 0.68 3.05 4.10
N GLN A 70 1.91 2.53 4.27
CA GLN A 70 3.11 3.20 3.77
C GLN A 70 3.11 3.35 2.24
N LYS A 71 2.68 2.32 1.51
CA LYS A 71 2.62 2.36 0.05
C LYS A 71 1.64 3.41 -0.46
N LEU A 72 0.47 3.52 0.17
CA LEU A 72 -0.52 4.56 -0.13
C LEU A 72 0.03 5.96 0.15
N ARG A 73 0.73 6.15 1.28
CA ARG A 73 1.39 7.42 1.59
C ARG A 73 2.47 7.78 0.57
N ASN A 74 3.29 6.82 0.15
CA ASN A 74 4.33 7.07 -0.85
C ASN A 74 3.74 7.47 -2.21
N ALA A 75 2.56 6.95 -2.55
CA ALA A 75 1.78 7.37 -3.72
C ALA A 75 1.07 8.73 -3.53
N ASN A 76 1.31 9.43 -2.42
CA ASN A 76 0.69 10.70 -2.05
C ASN A 76 -0.84 10.64 -1.93
N ILE A 77 -1.39 9.46 -1.60
CA ILE A 77 -2.81 9.33 -1.29
C ILE A 77 -3.10 10.00 0.06
N PRO A 78 -4.12 10.87 0.17
CA PRO A 78 -4.45 11.55 1.40
C PRO A 78 -4.73 10.59 2.58
N PRO A 79 -4.45 11.01 3.83
CA PRO A 79 -4.74 10.19 5.00
C PRO A 79 -6.22 9.80 5.14
N THR A 80 -7.14 10.67 4.73
CA THR A 80 -8.60 10.44 4.77
C THR A 80 -9.03 9.31 3.84
N GLU A 81 -8.55 9.30 2.60
CA GLU A 81 -8.78 8.21 1.65
C GLU A 81 -8.10 6.92 2.10
N THR A 82 -6.87 7.02 2.61
CA THR A 82 -6.15 5.89 3.18
C THR A 82 -6.93 5.28 4.35
N MET A 83 -7.54 6.09 5.22
CA MET A 83 -8.42 5.62 6.30
C MET A 83 -9.63 4.87 5.77
N ALA A 84 -10.31 5.40 4.75
CA ALA A 84 -11.47 4.76 4.15
C ALA A 84 -11.10 3.38 3.56
N ILE A 85 -10.00 3.29 2.81
CA ILE A 85 -9.53 2.03 2.20
C ILE A 85 -9.13 1.01 3.27
N THR A 86 -8.45 1.45 4.31
CA THR A 86 -7.89 0.54 5.32
C THR A 86 -8.83 0.26 6.48
N GLY A 87 -9.91 1.05 6.63
CA GLY A 87 -10.86 0.95 7.74
C GLY A 87 -10.30 1.46 9.08
N HIS A 88 -9.43 2.47 9.06
CA HIS A 88 -9.00 3.14 10.30
C HIS A 88 -10.03 4.21 10.70
N LYS A 89 -10.30 4.32 11.99
CA LYS A 89 -11.19 5.34 12.56
C LYS A 89 -10.46 6.65 12.90
N ASN A 90 -9.13 6.61 12.98
CA ASN A 90 -8.31 7.75 13.41
C ASN A 90 -7.13 7.96 12.46
N VAL A 91 -6.95 9.21 12.01
CA VAL A 91 -5.82 9.67 11.18
C VAL A 91 -4.49 9.41 11.87
N GLN A 92 -4.42 9.58 13.19
CA GLN A 92 -3.18 9.36 13.95
C GLN A 92 -2.67 7.92 13.80
N SER A 93 -3.58 6.94 13.68
CA SER A 93 -3.21 5.55 13.45
C SER A 93 -2.56 5.35 12.07
N ILE A 94 -2.92 6.16 11.07
CA ILE A 94 -2.26 6.17 9.75
C ILE A 94 -0.87 6.79 9.84
N THR A 95 -0.75 7.91 10.55
CA THR A 95 0.54 8.58 10.79
C THR A 95 1.52 7.63 11.50
N ASN A 96 1.07 6.90 12.52
CA ASN A 96 1.91 5.94 13.26
C ASN A 96 2.38 4.74 12.41
N TYR A 97 1.71 4.42 11.31
CA TYR A 97 2.10 3.34 10.41
C TYR A 97 2.97 3.79 9.25
N SER A 98 3.17 5.09 9.08
CA SER A 98 3.84 5.61 7.91
C SER A 98 4.92 6.62 8.27
N ASN A 99 6.04 6.54 7.57
CA ASN A 99 7.14 7.49 7.64
C ASN A 99 7.15 8.34 6.37
N ILE A 100 7.77 9.52 6.45
CA ILE A 100 8.06 10.33 5.27
C ILE A 100 9.08 9.56 4.43
N SER A 101 8.82 9.38 3.14
CA SER A 101 9.79 8.73 2.24
C SER A 101 10.98 9.65 1.95
N VAL A 102 12.10 9.09 1.51
CA VAL A 102 13.29 9.88 1.10
C VAL A 102 12.91 10.86 -0.02
N GLU A 103 12.11 10.42 -0.99
CA GLU A 103 11.62 11.30 -2.06
C GLU A 103 10.78 12.46 -1.53
N GLN A 104 9.91 12.20 -0.54
CA GLN A 104 9.12 13.26 0.10
C GLN A 104 10.03 14.22 0.88
N GLN A 105 11.04 13.71 1.60
CA GLN A 105 12.03 14.55 2.28
C GLN A 105 12.82 15.41 1.30
N GLN A 106 13.26 14.84 0.17
CA GLN A 106 13.96 15.57 -0.89
C GLN A 106 13.08 16.67 -1.49
N LYS A 107 11.79 16.39 -1.76
CA LYS A 107 10.83 17.41 -2.21
C LYS A 107 10.69 18.53 -1.18
N CYS A 108 10.54 18.20 0.10
CA CYS A 108 10.49 19.21 1.16
C CYS A 108 11.77 20.04 1.22
N SER A 109 12.95 19.40 1.16
CA SER A 109 14.24 20.08 1.17
C SER A 109 14.40 21.01 -0.04
N PHE A 110 13.98 20.58 -1.23
CA PHE A 110 13.99 21.40 -2.43
C PHE A 110 13.07 22.63 -2.30
N LEU A 111 11.84 22.45 -1.81
CA LEU A 111 10.89 23.55 -1.60
C LEU A 111 11.41 24.60 -0.59
N LEU A 112 12.15 24.16 0.42
CA LEU A 112 12.76 25.03 1.43
C LEU A 112 14.10 25.62 0.97
N SER A 113 14.63 25.19 -0.18
CA SER A 113 15.90 25.69 -0.68
C SER A 113 15.75 27.11 -1.26
N PRO A 114 16.77 27.98 -1.14
CA PRO A 114 16.76 29.30 -1.76
C PRO A 114 16.55 29.27 -3.29
N VAL A 115 16.96 28.17 -3.94
CA VAL A 115 16.84 27.95 -5.39
C VAL A 115 15.38 27.94 -5.83
N TYR A 116 14.46 27.40 -5.02
CA TYR A 116 13.03 27.39 -5.33
C TYR A 116 12.43 28.80 -5.36
N VAL A 117 12.87 29.67 -4.45
CA VAL A 117 12.43 31.08 -4.37
C VAL A 117 12.85 31.85 -5.62
N THR A 118 14.07 31.63 -6.11
CA THR A 118 14.57 32.28 -7.33
C THR A 118 13.81 31.86 -8.59
N ILE A 119 13.30 30.64 -8.69
CA ILE A 119 12.59 30.17 -9.90
C ILE A 119 11.16 30.73 -9.97
N GLN A 120 10.48 30.86 -8.83
CA GLN A 120 9.13 31.45 -8.75
C GLN A 120 9.13 32.98 -8.95
N GLN A 121 10.29 33.64 -8.76
CA GLN A 121 10.47 35.09 -8.95
C GLN A 121 10.96 35.48 -10.35
N ILE A 122 11.25 34.53 -11.25
CA ILE A 122 11.53 34.86 -12.65
C ILE A 122 10.18 35.10 -13.35
N PRO A 123 9.85 36.34 -13.76
CA PRO A 123 8.70 36.54 -14.63
C PRO A 123 8.94 35.75 -15.92
N LEU A 124 7.87 35.17 -16.47
CA LEU A 124 7.80 34.26 -17.64
C LEU A 124 8.34 34.83 -18.98
N VAL A 125 9.24 35.81 -18.94
CA VAL A 125 9.69 36.56 -20.13
C VAL A 125 11.10 36.19 -20.59
N ASN A 126 11.89 35.39 -19.85
CA ASN A 126 13.33 35.25 -20.16
C ASN A 126 13.82 33.86 -20.59
N LEU A 127 12.94 32.91 -20.89
CA LEU A 127 13.35 31.62 -21.48
C LEU A 127 13.94 31.74 -22.90
N HIS A 128 13.73 32.87 -23.58
CA HIS A 128 14.32 33.14 -24.89
C HIS A 128 15.72 33.78 -24.82
N ALA A 129 16.11 34.39 -23.69
CA ALA A 129 17.39 35.08 -23.55
C ALA A 129 18.56 34.16 -23.12
N LEU A 130 18.27 32.99 -22.54
CA LEU A 130 19.30 32.07 -22.06
C LEU A 130 19.87 31.13 -23.14
N ASN A 131 19.28 31.08 -24.33
CA ASN A 131 19.76 30.25 -25.45
C ASN A 131 20.61 30.99 -26.49
N TYR A 132 20.70 32.33 -26.44
CA TYR A 132 21.54 33.09 -27.38
C TYR A 132 22.99 33.29 -26.93
N GLY A 133 23.34 32.95 -25.68
CA GLY A 133 24.68 33.17 -25.11
C GLY A 133 25.64 31.98 -25.17
N ARG A 134 25.25 30.82 -25.74
CA ARG A 134 26.13 29.62 -25.80
C ARG A 134 26.78 29.35 -27.16
N ASN A 135 26.53 30.15 -28.18
CA ASN A 135 27.09 29.97 -29.53
C ASN A 135 27.99 31.14 -29.98
N ALA A 136 28.78 31.70 -29.07
CA ALA A 136 29.80 32.69 -29.39
C ALA A 136 31.01 32.57 -28.45
N ALA A 137 31.84 31.54 -28.68
CA ALA A 137 33.28 31.50 -28.42
C ALA A 137 33.84 30.16 -28.94
#